data_AF-A0A7D5T3Z0-F1
#
_entry.id   AF-A0A7D5T3Z0-F1
#
_cell.length_a   1.000
_cell.length_b   1.000
_cell.length_c   1.000
_cell.angle_alpha   90.00
_cell.angle_beta   90.00
_cell.angle_gamma   90.00
#
_symmetry.space_group_name_H-M   'P 1'
#
loop_
_entity.id
_entity.type
_entity.pdbx_description
1 polymer ?
#
loop_
_entity_poly.entity_id
_entity_poly.type
_entity_poly.pdbx_seq_one_letter_code
_entity_poly.pdbx_strand_id
1 'polypeptide(L)'
;MGTKTIGLDDEAYERLSAEKREGESFSDVVKRVTEAVRTDWRRGFGKYEDADGERFERAARESRERRGAGLADRQSEVLDALTGDGDAGDPSHEDDA
;
A
#
# COMPACT_ATOMS: atom_id res chain seq x y z
N MET A 1 -14.06 33.71 -18.25
CA MET A 1 -14.00 32.23 -18.18
C MET A 1 -13.77 31.72 -19.60
N GLY A 2 -12.75 30.89 -19.82
CA GLY A 2 -12.51 30.32 -21.15
C GLY A 2 -13.45 29.15 -21.39
N THR A 3 -14.14 29.14 -22.53
CA THR A 3 -14.92 27.99 -23.00
C THR A 3 -14.06 27.14 -23.91
N LYS A 4 -14.16 25.82 -23.79
CA LYS A 4 -13.58 24.87 -24.74
C LYS A 4 -14.71 24.05 -25.34
N THR A 5 -14.70 23.91 -26.66
CA THR A 5 -15.65 23.07 -27.38
C THR A 5 -15.06 21.68 -27.49
N ILE A 6 -15.81 20.68 -27.04
CA ILE A 6 -15.47 19.26 -27.22
C ILE A 6 -16.54 18.62 -28.11
N GLY A 7 -16.12 17.79 -29.05
CA GLY A 7 -17.05 16.92 -29.77
C GLY A 7 -17.45 15.76 -28.87
N LEU A 8 -18.74 15.42 -28.90
CA LEU A 8 -19.30 14.30 -28.15
C LEU A 8 -20.12 13.46 -29.12
N ASP A 9 -20.03 12.14 -28.99
CA ASP A 9 -20.94 11.25 -29.70
C ASP A 9 -22.38 11.41 -29.17
N ASP A 10 -23.36 11.09 -30.02
CA ASP A 10 -24.77 11.30 -29.71
C ASP A 10 -25.19 10.52 -28.45
N GLU A 11 -24.68 9.30 -28.28
CA GLU A 11 -24.96 8.46 -27.11
C GLU A 11 -24.45 9.11 -25.81
N ALA A 12 -23.23 9.61 -25.80
CA ALA A 12 -22.67 10.28 -24.64
C ALA A 12 -23.38 11.63 -24.36
N TYR A 13 -23.84 12.34 -25.38
CA TYR A 13 -24.65 13.54 -25.21
C TYR A 13 -25.99 13.22 -24.54
N GLU A 14 -26.70 12.20 -25.01
CA GLU A 14 -27.98 11.76 -24.44
C GLU A 14 -27.82 11.32 -22.98
N ARG A 15 -26.78 10.55 -22.67
CA ARG A 15 -26.48 10.12 -21.29
C ARG A 15 -26.24 11.31 -20.36
N LEU A 16 -25.46 12.30 -20.80
CA LEU A 16 -25.23 13.51 -20.00
C LEU A 16 -26.48 14.38 -19.88
N SER A 17 -27.30 14.44 -20.92
CA SER A 17 -28.55 15.19 -20.91
C SER A 17 -29.58 14.57 -19.96
N ALA A 18 -29.66 13.24 -19.91
CA ALA A 18 -30.54 12.51 -18.99
C ALA A 18 -30.18 12.72 -17.51
N GLU A 19 -28.90 12.94 -17.22
CA GLU A 19 -28.40 13.24 -15.87
C GLU A 19 -28.70 14.67 -15.40
N LYS A 20 -29.16 15.55 -16.30
CA LYS A 20 -29.39 16.97 -16.01
C LYS A 20 -30.56 17.18 -15.07
N ARG A 21 -30.35 17.91 -13.98
CA ARG A 21 -31.41 18.30 -13.03
C ARG A 21 -32.11 19.59 -13.44
N GLU A 22 -33.30 19.84 -12.89
CA GLU A 22 -34.03 21.10 -13.15
C GLU A 22 -33.18 22.32 -12.74
N GLY A 23 -33.01 23.26 -13.67
CA GLY A 23 -32.22 24.48 -13.48
C GLY A 23 -30.70 24.33 -13.61
N GLU A 24 -30.17 23.11 -13.84
CA GLU A 24 -28.73 22.86 -13.99
C GLU A 24 -28.27 23.21 -15.43
N SER A 25 -27.06 23.78 -15.61
CA SER A 25 -26.49 23.95 -16.95
C SER A 25 -25.73 22.69 -17.39
N PHE A 26 -25.54 22.49 -18.70
CA PHE A 26 -24.79 21.33 -19.20
C PHE A 26 -23.35 21.30 -18.65
N SER A 27 -22.72 22.47 -18.52
CA SER A 27 -21.40 22.61 -17.90
C SER A 27 -21.39 22.16 -16.43
N ASP A 28 -22.49 22.35 -15.70
CA ASP A 28 -22.59 21.95 -14.29
C ASP A 28 -22.77 20.43 -14.15
N VAL A 29 -23.53 19.81 -15.06
CA VAL A 29 -23.62 18.34 -15.14
C VAL A 29 -22.24 17.74 -15.38
N VAL A 30 -21.50 18.25 -16.38
CA VAL A 30 -20.16 17.76 -16.70
C VAL A 30 -19.22 17.88 -15.49
N LYS A 31 -19.24 19.03 -14.80
CA LYS A 31 -18.44 19.21 -13.57
C LYS A 31 -18.84 18.22 -12.48
N ARG A 32 -20.13 18.09 -12.18
CA ARG A 32 -20.63 17.16 -11.14
C ARG A 32 -20.26 15.71 -11.42
N VAL A 33 -20.50 15.24 -12.64
CA VAL A 33 -20.22 13.85 -13.03
C VAL A 33 -18.70 13.58 -13.00
N THR A 34 -17.89 14.52 -13.50
CA THR A 34 -16.43 14.36 -13.48
C THR A 34 -15.80 14.53 -12.09
N GLU A 35 -16.39 15.36 -11.22
CA GLU A 35 -15.99 15.45 -9.81
C GLU A 35 -16.29 14.15 -9.08
N ALA A 36 -17.45 13.52 -9.31
CA ALA A 36 -17.75 12.21 -8.73
C ALA A 36 -16.74 11.13 -9.14
N VAL A 37 -16.25 11.18 -10.38
CA VAL A 37 -15.18 10.28 -10.88
C VAL A 37 -13.81 10.61 -10.26
N ARG A 38 -13.51 11.89 -9.99
CA ARG A 38 -12.30 12.28 -9.23
C ARG A 38 -12.38 11.86 -7.76
N THR A 39 -13.58 11.87 -7.19
CA THR A 39 -13.88 11.40 -5.82
C THR A 39 -14.14 9.90 -5.78
N ASP A 40 -13.98 9.17 -6.89
CA ASP A 40 -13.95 7.71 -6.88
C ASP A 40 -12.70 7.29 -6.10
N TRP A 41 -12.89 7.20 -4.79
CA TRP A 41 -11.88 6.89 -3.81
C TRP A 41 -11.19 5.58 -4.18
N ARG A 42 -11.81 4.67 -4.96
CA ARG A 42 -11.16 3.45 -5.45
C ARG A 42 -10.01 3.72 -6.42
N ARG A 43 -10.04 4.81 -7.19
CA ARG A 43 -8.93 5.22 -8.06
C ARG A 43 -7.80 5.91 -7.30
N GLY A 44 -8.11 6.53 -6.16
CA GLY A 44 -7.13 7.14 -5.25
C GLY A 44 -6.66 6.24 -4.11
N PHE A 45 -7.36 5.12 -3.85
CA PHE A 45 -7.08 4.24 -2.72
C PHE A 45 -5.72 3.57 -2.92
N GLY A 46 -4.77 3.94 -2.07
CA GLY A 46 -3.39 3.44 -2.14
C GLY A 46 -2.45 4.23 -3.05
N LYS A 47 -2.91 5.30 -3.71
CA LYS A 47 -2.02 6.28 -4.35
C LYS A 47 -1.77 7.43 -3.39
N TYR A 48 -0.51 7.60 -3.02
CA TYR A 48 -0.04 8.80 -2.35
C TYR A 48 0.47 9.78 -3.41
N GLU A 49 0.34 11.08 -3.14
CA GLU A 49 1.10 12.11 -3.86
C GLU A 49 2.60 11.81 -3.68
N ASP A 50 3.44 12.16 -4.67
CA ASP A 50 4.83 11.67 -4.76
C ASP A 50 5.61 11.84 -3.43
N ALA A 51 5.52 13.00 -2.79
CA ALA A 51 6.21 13.27 -1.52
C ALA A 51 5.72 12.40 -0.35
N ASP A 52 4.41 12.17 -0.25
CA ASP A 52 3.82 11.32 0.79
C ASP A 52 4.09 9.84 0.52
N GLY A 53 4.14 9.45 -0.75
CA GLY A 53 4.48 8.10 -1.19
C GLY A 53 5.91 7.73 -0.85
N GLU A 54 6.86 8.60 -1.15
CA GLU A 54 8.26 8.42 -0.76
C GLU A 54 8.44 8.32 0.76
N ARG A 55 7.71 9.15 1.51
CA ARG A 55 7.74 9.11 2.98
C ARG A 55 7.21 7.76 3.51
N PHE A 56 6.11 7.27 2.95
CA PHE A 56 5.54 5.99 3.31
C PHE A 56 6.48 4.83 2.95
N GLU A 57 7.10 4.86 1.77
CA GLU A 57 8.06 3.85 1.32
C GLU A 57 9.25 3.74 2.27
N ARG A 58 9.85 4.89 2.66
CA ARG A 58 10.94 4.92 3.64
C ARG A 58 10.52 4.30 4.97
N ALA A 59 9.38 4.70 5.52
CA ALA A 59 8.89 4.17 6.78
C ALA A 59 8.60 2.65 6.72
N ALA A 60 8.03 2.17 5.61
CA ALA A 60 7.77 0.76 5.39
C ALA A 60 9.07 -0.05 5.28
N ARG A 61 10.09 0.49 4.60
CA ARG A 61 11.41 -0.13 4.46
C ARG A 61 12.10 -0.28 5.81
N GLU A 62 12.24 0.81 6.58
CA GLU A 62 12.84 0.75 7.91
C GLU A 62 12.10 -0.23 8.82
N SER A 63 10.75 -0.24 8.73
CA SER A 63 9.96 -1.15 9.53
C SER A 63 10.19 -2.62 9.17
N ARG A 64 10.46 -2.94 7.90
CA ARG A 64 10.83 -4.29 7.46
C ARG A 64 12.23 -4.67 7.92
N GLU A 65 13.18 -3.75 7.80
CA GLU A 65 14.56 -3.97 8.24
C GLU A 65 14.63 -4.24 9.75
N ARG A 66 13.96 -3.42 10.59
CA ARG A 66 13.89 -3.64 12.03
C ARG A 66 13.25 -4.97 12.40
N ARG A 67 12.17 -5.36 11.71
CA ARG A 67 11.50 -6.66 11.96
C ARG A 67 12.38 -7.83 11.53
N GLY A 68 13.06 -7.72 10.39
CA GLY A 68 13.98 -8.74 9.90
C GLY A 68 15.16 -8.93 10.84
N ALA A 69 15.80 -7.84 11.26
CA ALA A 69 16.90 -7.87 12.24
C ALA A 69 16.46 -8.53 13.56
N GLY A 70 15.35 -8.08 14.15
CA GLY A 70 14.87 -8.67 15.40
C GLY A 70 14.41 -10.12 15.27
N LEU A 71 13.99 -10.58 14.08
CA LEU A 71 13.70 -12.00 13.86
C LEU A 71 15.00 -12.81 13.78
N ALA A 72 16.00 -12.31 13.06
CA ALA A 72 17.31 -12.94 12.93
C ALA A 72 18.02 -13.06 14.29
N ASP A 73 17.98 -12.01 15.12
CA ASP A 73 18.57 -12.03 16.47
C ASP A 73 17.96 -13.13 17.34
N ARG A 74 16.62 -13.23 17.37
CA ARG A 74 15.92 -14.30 18.11
C ARG A 74 16.22 -15.69 17.57
N GLN A 75 16.35 -15.83 16.25
CA GLN A 75 16.73 -17.10 15.64
C GLN A 75 18.15 -17.50 16.05
N SER A 76 19.09 -16.55 16.07
CA SER A 76 20.46 -16.80 16.51
C SER A 76 20.53 -17.19 17.98
N GLU A 77 19.77 -16.52 18.85
CA GLU A 77 19.71 -16.83 20.29
C GLU A 77 19.18 -18.25 20.54
N VAL A 78 18.13 -18.65 19.82
CA VAL A 78 17.58 -20.02 19.92
C VAL A 78 18.57 -21.07 19.40
N LEU A 79 19.24 -20.80 18.27
CA LEU A 79 20.25 -21.71 17.74
C LEU A 79 21.42 -21.87 18.69
N ASP A 80 21.93 -20.77 19.25
CA ASP A 80 23.04 -20.77 20.21
C ASP A 80 22.68 -21.54 21.48
N ALA A 81 21.47 -21.36 22.00
CA ALA A 81 20.95 -22.13 23.13
C ALA A 81 20.84 -23.64 22.84
N LEU A 82 20.45 -24.03 21.61
CA LEU A 82 20.35 -25.43 21.21
C LEU A 82 21.73 -26.08 20.98
N THR A 83 22.73 -25.31 20.57
CA THR A 83 24.11 -25.80 20.41
C THR A 83 24.94 -25.73 21.69
N GLY A 84 24.58 -24.87 22.64
CA GLY A 84 25.31 -24.66 23.90
C GLY A 84 25.19 -25.79 24.92
N ASP A 85 24.15 -26.64 24.83
CA ASP A 85 23.93 -27.78 25.74
C ASP A 85 24.58 -29.10 25.25
N GLY A 86 25.36 -29.07 24.15
CA GLY A 86 25.89 -30.27 23.49
C GLY A 86 27.32 -30.71 23.85
N ASP A 87 28.08 -29.95 24.65
CA ASP A 87 29.50 -30.23 24.93
C ASP A 87 29.79 -30.50 26.42
N ALA A 88 28.84 -31.10 27.13
CA ALA A 88 29.06 -31.53 28.52
C ALA A 88 28.64 -33.00 28.70
N GLY A 89 29.51 -33.93 28.30
CA GLY A 89 29.44 -35.29 28.84
C GLY A 89 29.99 -36.39 27.94
N ASP A 90 31.30 -36.60 27.97
CA ASP A 90 31.84 -37.95 28.05
C ASP A 90 33.05 -38.00 28.99
N PRO A 91 32.84 -38.20 30.31
CA PRO A 91 33.90 -38.68 31.17
C PRO A 91 34.02 -40.19 30.91
N SER A 92 34.84 -40.54 29.92
CA SER A 92 35.29 -41.91 29.70
C SER A 92 35.76 -42.50 31.04
N HIS A 93 34.98 -43.43 31.58
CA HIS A 93 35.33 -44.21 32.76
C HIS A 93 36.65 -44.92 32.51
N GLU A 94 37.65 -44.59 33.34
CA GLU A 94 38.78 -45.46 33.62
C GLU A 94 38.23 -46.75 34.23
N ASP A 95 38.38 -47.87 33.51
CA ASP A 95 38.34 -49.20 34.12
C ASP A 95 39.78 -49.66 34.32
N ASP A 96 40.11 -49.83 35.60
CA ASP A 96 41.37 -50.30 36.17
C ASP A 96 41.80 -51.69 35.66
N ALA A 97 43.11 -51.92 35.70
CA ALA A 97 43.82 -53.14 35.32
C ALA A 97 43.79 -54.24 36.39
#